data_AF-A0A061JHR2-F1
#
_entry.id   AF-A0A061JHR2-F1
#
_cell.length_a   1.000
_cell.length_b   1.000
_cell.length_c   1.000
_cell.angle_alpha   90.00
_cell.angle_beta   90.00
_cell.angle_gamma   90.00
#
_symmetry.space_group_name_H-M   'P 1'
#
loop_
_entity.id
_entity.type
_entity.pdbx_description
1 polymer ?
#
loop_
_entity_poly.entity_id
_entity_poly.type
_entity_poly.pdbx_seq_one_letter_code
_entity_poly.pdbx_strand_id
1 'polypeptide(L)'
;MTKSYTNDLRQRGIEYLDEGGGGYIEASHLFKISVSAIGRWHRKCRQESGYFPKRRGGSEKNINLEKLEENVKENQDMTLKKAAKLGYTQLLVKKIRL
;
A
#
# COMPACT_ATOMS: atom_id res chain seq x y z
N MET A 1 -3.78 13.40 -7.24
CA MET A 1 -3.79 12.31 -6.25
C MET A 1 -3.57 12.88 -4.86
N THR A 2 -4.41 12.54 -3.87
CA THR A 2 -4.37 13.13 -2.52
C THR A 2 -3.40 12.39 -1.59
N LYS A 3 -2.53 13.15 -0.92
CA LYS A 3 -1.59 12.63 0.09
C LYS A 3 -2.38 12.13 1.31
N SER A 4 -1.88 11.08 1.96
CA SER A 4 -2.40 10.67 3.27
C SER A 4 -1.95 11.67 4.34
N TYR A 5 -2.80 11.89 5.33
CA TYR A 5 -2.42 12.60 6.55
C TYR A 5 -1.25 11.93 7.25
N THR A 6 -0.40 12.74 7.90
CA THR A 6 0.78 12.29 8.66
C THR A 6 0.40 11.36 9.81
N ASN A 7 1.31 10.49 10.21
CA ASN A 7 1.06 9.53 11.29
C ASN A 7 0.84 10.23 12.63
N ASP A 8 1.64 11.25 12.94
CA ASP A 8 1.50 12.08 14.15
C ASP A 8 0.09 12.69 14.25
N LEU A 9 -0.45 13.23 13.16
CA LEU A 9 -1.80 13.81 13.16
C LEU A 9 -2.89 12.77 13.40
N ARG A 10 -2.71 11.56 12.85
CA ARG A 10 -3.64 10.44 13.07
C ARG A 10 -3.61 9.95 14.50
N GLN A 11 -2.41 9.84 15.06
CA GLN A 11 -2.18 9.42 16.43
C GLN A 11 -2.84 10.40 17.40
N ARG A 12 -2.55 11.70 17.29
CA ARG A 12 -3.17 12.74 18.14
C ARG A 12 -4.70 12.74 18.05
N GLY A 13 -5.26 12.53 16.85
CA GLY A 13 -6.70 12.46 16.66
C GLY A 13 -7.36 11.23 17.29
N ILE A 14 -6.62 10.11 17.44
CA ILE A 14 -7.09 8.91 18.13
C ILE A 14 -6.93 9.08 19.64
N GLU A 15 -5.76 9.53 20.11
CA GLU A 15 -5.48 9.79 21.53
C GLU A 15 -6.52 10.75 22.14
N TYR A 16 -6.84 11.84 21.42
CA TYR A 16 -7.89 12.77 21.85
C TYR A 16 -9.26 12.10 22.06
N LEU A 17 -9.62 11.11 21.25
CA LEU A 17 -10.89 10.38 21.42
C LEU A 17 -10.82 9.33 22.55
N ASP A 18 -9.68 8.66 22.70
CA ASP A 18 -9.49 7.63 23.73
C ASP A 18 -9.35 8.25 25.13
N GLU A 19 -8.76 9.45 25.26
CA GLU A 19 -8.64 10.21 26.50
C GLU A 19 -9.94 10.91 26.93
N GLY A 20 -11.03 10.76 26.16
CA GLY A 20 -12.31 11.40 26.46
C GLY A 20 -12.33 12.91 26.17
N GLY A 21 -11.42 13.40 25.31
CA GLY A 21 -11.30 14.81 24.94
C GLY A 21 -12.51 15.38 24.22
N GLY A 22 -13.41 14.53 23.70
CA GLY A 22 -14.66 14.93 23.04
C GLY A 22 -15.17 13.89 22.04
N GLY A 23 -16.15 14.28 21.23
CA GLY A 23 -16.66 13.49 20.12
C GLY A 23 -15.91 13.72 18.80
N TYR A 24 -16.39 13.06 17.75
CA TYR A 24 -15.78 13.18 16.41
C TYR A 24 -15.90 14.59 15.80
N ILE A 25 -16.91 15.36 16.21
CA ILE A 25 -17.16 16.71 15.70
C ILE A 25 -16.15 17.68 16.30
N GLU A 26 -15.93 17.57 17.60
CA GLU A 26 -14.96 18.36 18.37
C GLU A 26 -13.54 18.09 17.86
N ALA A 27 -13.18 16.81 17.67
CA ALA A 27 -11.89 16.42 17.09
C ALA A 27 -11.71 16.99 15.66
N SER A 28 -12.78 16.98 14.86
CA SER A 28 -12.78 17.54 13.49
C SER A 28 -12.48 19.03 13.49
N HIS A 29 -13.13 19.79 14.36
CA HIS A 29 -12.89 21.22 14.50
C HIS A 29 -11.48 21.53 15.03
N LEU A 30 -11.03 20.77 16.05
CA LEU A 30 -9.72 20.96 16.69
C LEU A 30 -8.57 20.71 15.71
N PHE A 31 -8.61 19.58 14.99
CA PHE A 31 -7.53 19.19 14.08
C PHE A 31 -7.72 19.69 12.64
N LYS A 32 -8.86 20.34 12.34
CA LYS A 32 -9.24 20.81 10.99
C LYS A 32 -9.24 19.69 9.95
N ILE A 33 -9.77 18.53 10.33
CA ILE A 33 -9.85 17.31 9.51
C ILE A 33 -11.32 16.91 9.40
N SER A 34 -11.74 16.29 8.31
CA SER A 34 -13.12 15.81 8.21
C SER A 34 -13.46 14.79 9.30
N VAL A 35 -14.64 14.92 9.91
CA VAL A 35 -15.25 13.95 10.83
C VAL A 35 -15.12 12.51 10.30
N SER A 36 -15.35 12.32 9.00
CA SER A 36 -15.28 11.03 8.32
C SER A 36 -13.86 10.43 8.24
N ALA A 37 -12.80 11.24 8.26
CA ALA A 37 -11.43 10.73 8.30
C ALA A 37 -11.07 10.27 9.72
N ILE A 38 -11.44 11.06 10.73
CA ILE A 38 -11.23 10.74 12.15
C ILE A 38 -11.97 9.45 12.53
N GLY A 39 -13.26 9.34 12.17
CA GLY A 39 -14.04 8.13 12.44
C GLY A 39 -13.46 6.88 11.79
N ARG A 40 -12.90 7.01 10.57
CA ARG A 40 -12.19 5.89 9.91
C ARG A 40 -10.93 5.47 10.65
N TRP A 41 -10.18 6.42 11.21
CA TRP A 41 -8.96 6.12 11.98
C TRP A 41 -9.29 5.43 13.30
N HIS A 42 -10.24 5.97 14.07
CA HIS A 42 -10.64 5.41 15.35
C HIS A 42 -11.21 3.98 15.19
N ARG A 43 -12.10 3.76 14.21
CA ARG A 43 -12.61 2.41 13.89
C ARG A 43 -11.49 1.45 13.50
N LYS A 44 -10.54 1.90 12.68
CA LYS A 44 -9.41 1.07 12.24
C LYS A 44 -8.50 0.72 13.42
N CYS A 45 -8.21 1.66 14.31
CA CYS A 45 -7.35 1.45 15.47
C CYS A 45 -7.90 0.36 16.40
N ARG A 46 -9.23 0.29 16.56
CA ARG A 46 -9.92 -0.77 17.31
C ARG A 46 -9.90 -2.15 16.63
N GLN A 47 -9.75 -2.20 15.30
CA GLN A 47 -9.79 -3.45 14.52
C GLN A 47 -8.40 -4.03 14.24
N GLU A 48 -7.43 -3.17 13.92
CA GLU A 48 -6.09 -3.52 13.45
C GLU A 48 -5.05 -2.78 14.33
N SER A 49 -5.08 -2.96 15.66
CA SER A 49 -4.16 -2.45 16.72
C SER A 49 -3.11 -1.38 16.33
N GLY A 50 -3.50 -0.31 15.64
CA GLY A 50 -2.55 0.57 14.98
C GLY A 50 -3.16 1.69 14.15
N TYR A 51 -2.52 2.86 14.23
CA TYR A 51 -2.89 4.11 13.56
C TYR A 51 -2.26 4.28 12.17
N PHE A 52 -1.36 3.38 11.78
CA PHE A 52 -0.62 3.49 10.52
C PHE A 52 -1.55 3.39 9.30
N PRO A 53 -1.30 4.17 8.23
CA PRO A 53 -1.98 3.98 6.96
C PRO A 53 -1.77 2.55 6.44
N LYS A 54 -2.77 2.01 5.73
CA LYS A 54 -2.59 0.73 5.03
C LYS A 54 -1.41 0.87 4.09
N ARG A 55 -0.50 -0.11 4.11
CA ARG A 55 0.54 -0.21 3.08
C ARG A 55 -0.18 -0.27 1.74
N ARG A 56 0.22 0.60 0.82
CA ARG A 56 -0.29 0.51 -0.55
C ARG A 56 0.30 -0.75 -1.15
N GLY A 57 -0.54 -1.76 -1.38
CA GLY A 57 -0.14 -2.94 -2.13
C GLY A 57 0.16 -2.58 -3.58
N GLY A 58 1.20 -3.17 -4.14
CA GLY A 58 1.31 -3.36 -5.58
C GLY A 58 0.57 -4.63 -5.99
N SER A 59 0.33 -4.81 -7.30
CA SER A 59 -0.09 -6.13 -7.80
C SER A 59 0.98 -7.16 -7.44
N GLU A 60 0.55 -8.32 -6.92
CA GLU A 60 1.43 -9.47 -6.82
C GLU A 60 1.96 -9.80 -8.21
N LYS A 61 3.29 -9.92 -8.32
CA LYS A 61 3.92 -10.31 -9.57
C LYS A 61 3.81 -11.83 -9.66
N ASN A 62 3.03 -12.32 -10.62
CA ASN A 62 3.00 -13.73 -10.96
C ASN A 62 4.28 -14.08 -11.76
N ILE A 63 5.43 -14.03 -11.08
CA ILE A 63 6.75 -14.34 -11.63
C ILE A 63 7.41 -15.32 -10.67
N ASN A 64 7.74 -16.51 -11.16
CA ASN A 64 8.61 -17.43 -10.45
C ASN A 64 10.06 -16.97 -10.66
N LEU A 65 10.66 -16.37 -9.62
CA LEU A 65 11.99 -15.77 -9.71
C LEU A 65 13.09 -16.83 -9.88
N GLU A 66 12.96 -17.98 -9.22
CA GLU A 66 13.93 -19.08 -9.31
C GLU A 66 14.04 -19.62 -10.74
N LYS A 67 12.89 -19.92 -11.36
CA LYS A 67 12.84 -20.40 -12.76
C LYS A 67 13.34 -19.35 -13.77
N LEU A 68 13.23 -18.07 -13.43
CA LEU A 68 13.73 -16.99 -14.27
C LEU A 68 15.25 -16.87 -14.16
N GLU A 69 15.81 -16.94 -12.95
CA GLU A 69 17.26 -16.90 -12.72
C GLU A 69 17.98 -18.07 -13.39
N GLU A 70 17.42 -19.29 -13.32
CA GLU A 70 17.97 -20.48 -13.97
C GLU A 70 18.01 -20.30 -15.50
N ASN A 71 16.92 -19.82 -16.11
CA ASN A 71 16.87 -19.56 -17.54
C ASN A 71 17.86 -18.48 -18.02
N VAL A 72 18.06 -17.42 -17.24
CA VAL A 72 19.01 -16.35 -17.56
C VAL A 72 20.46 -16.87 -17.51
N LYS A 73 20.76 -17.79 -16.58
CA LYS A 73 22.07 -18.44 -16.50
C LYS A 73 22.31 -19.40 -17.66
N GLU A 74 21.32 -20.21 -18.02
CA GLU A 74 21.44 -21.19 -19.12
C GLU A 74 21.40 -20.54 -20.50
N ASN A 75 20.72 -19.40 -20.64
CA ASN A 75 20.54 -18.73 -21.92
C ASN A 75 20.81 -17.23 -21.80
N GLN A 76 22.09 -16.86 -21.62
CA GLN A 76 22.54 -15.47 -21.46
C GLN A 76 22.08 -14.53 -22.58
N ASP A 77 21.94 -15.02 -23.81
CA ASP A 77 21.48 -14.27 -24.98
C ASP A 77 19.97 -14.37 -25.25
N MET A 78 19.20 -15.03 -24.36
CA MET A 78 17.76 -15.18 -24.57
C MET A 78 17.02 -13.88 -24.29
N THR A 79 16.33 -13.38 -25.32
CA THR A 79 15.48 -12.20 -25.16
C THR A 79 14.26 -12.47 -24.28
N LEU A 80 13.86 -11.46 -23.50
CA LEU A 80 12.67 -11.50 -22.63
C LEU A 80 11.38 -11.91 -23.36
N LYS A 81 11.27 -11.58 -24.66
CA LYS A 81 10.12 -11.99 -25.50
C LYS A 81 10.05 -13.51 -25.70
N LYS A 82 11.20 -14.19 -25.79
CA LYS A 82 11.27 -15.64 -25.96
C LYS A 82 10.97 -16.37 -24.65
N ALA A 83 11.52 -15.86 -23.53
CA ALA A 83 11.22 -16.36 -22.19
C ALA A 83 9.73 -16.24 -21.82
N ALA A 84 9.06 -15.16 -22.27
CA ALA A 84 7.62 -14.98 -22.08
C ALA A 84 6.78 -16.02 -22.84
N LYS A 85 7.16 -16.37 -24.08
CA LYS A 85 6.48 -17.41 -24.87
C LYS A 85 6.62 -18.80 -24.27
N LEU A 86 7.74 -19.08 -23.60
CA LEU A 86 8.00 -20.33 -22.91
C LEU A 86 7.32 -20.42 -21.53
N GLY A 87 6.55 -19.39 -21.12
CA GLY A 87 5.78 -19.39 -19.89
C GLY A 87 6.54 -18.93 -18.64
N TYR A 88 7.80 -18.51 -18.78
CA TYR A 88 8.64 -18.08 -17.64
C TYR A 88 8.40 -16.62 -17.23
N THR A 89 7.85 -15.78 -18.12
CA THR A 89 7.55 -14.37 -17.81
C THR A 89 6.25 -13.89 -18.47
N GLN A 90 5.12 -13.91 -17.75
CA GLN A 90 3.86 -13.45 -18.35
C GLN A 90 3.71 -11.92 -18.41
N LEU A 91 4.60 -11.15 -17.73
CA LEU A 91 4.34 -9.74 -17.43
C LEU A 91 5.41 -8.72 -17.88
N LEU A 92 6.58 -9.13 -18.38
CA LEU A 92 7.64 -8.17 -18.76
C LEU A 92 7.49 -7.60 -20.19
N VAL A 93 6.81 -8.30 -21.09
CA VAL A 93 6.73 -7.86 -22.50
C VAL A 93 5.76 -6.69 -22.72
N LYS A 94 4.75 -6.52 -21.86
CA LYS A 94 3.75 -5.44 -22.03
C LYS A 94 4.21 -4.05 -21.56
N LYS A 95 5.34 -3.94 -20.85
CA LYS A 95 5.78 -2.66 -20.26
C LYS A 95 6.98 -2.01 -20.96
N ILE A 96 7.61 -2.69 -21.92
CA ILE A 96 8.65 -2.12 -22.78
C ILE A 96 7.98 -1.71 -24.11
N ARG A 97 7.25 -0.60 -24.08
CA ARG A 97 6.98 0.19 -25.28
C ARG A 97 8.07 1.26 -25.26
N LEU A 98 9.07 1.09 -26.12
CA LEU A 98 10.02 2.15 -26.49
C LEU A 98 9.26 3.35 -27.05
#